data_AF-A0A2M7I2T3-F1
#
_entry.id   AF-A0A2M7I2T3-F1
#
_cell.length_a   1.000
_cell.length_b   1.000
_cell.length_c   1.000
_cell.angle_alpha   90.00
_cell.angle_beta   90.00
_cell.angle_gamma   90.00
#
_symmetry.space_group_name_H-M   'P 1'
#
loop_
_entity.id
_entity.type
_entity.pdbx_description
1 polymer ?
#
loop_
_entity_poly.entity_id
_entity_poly.type
_entity_poly.pdbx_seq_one_letter_code
_entity_poly.pdbx_strand_id
1 'polypeptide(L)'
;MRSSIYRRIIEMIFPLFLISFFLFPNEALATSQWAKKFNLSCQTCHTVFPRLNSYGEQFLRNGYQLESTYKSNPDDQYSINADGVFL
;
A
#
# COMPACT_ATOMS: atom_id res chain seq x y z
N MET A 1 -37.45 15.52 35.84
CA MET A 1 -37.44 14.11 35.36
C MET A 1 -37.29 13.98 33.84
N ARG A 2 -38.06 14.69 33.00
CA ARG A 2 -37.90 14.59 31.52
C ARG A 2 -36.52 15.03 31.01
N SER A 3 -35.93 16.08 31.56
CA SER A 3 -34.61 16.61 31.13
C SER A 3 -33.43 15.65 31.42
N SER A 4 -33.50 14.84 32.49
CA SER A 4 -32.47 13.85 32.81
C SER A 4 -32.53 12.62 31.90
N ILE A 5 -33.71 12.31 31.36
CA ILE A 5 -33.90 11.25 30.35
C ILE A 5 -33.33 11.69 29.00
N TYR A 6 -33.64 12.90 28.54
CA TYR A 6 -33.07 13.43 27.30
C TYR A 6 -31.53 13.55 27.37
N ARG A 7 -30.98 13.95 28.51
CA ARG A 7 -29.52 14.02 28.71
C ARG A 7 -28.85 12.65 28.55
N ARG A 8 -29.38 11.60 29.18
CA ARG A 8 -28.84 10.23 29.06
C ARG A 8 -28.98 9.67 27.65
N ILE A 9 -30.08 9.98 26.97
CA ILE A 9 -30.30 9.59 25.57
C ILE A 9 -29.25 10.25 24.65
N ILE A 10 -28.95 11.53 24.85
CA ILE A 10 -27.92 12.24 24.07
C ILE A 10 -26.53 11.65 24.35
N GLU A 11 -26.19 11.41 25.62
CA GLU A 11 -24.92 10.81 26.03
C GLU A 11 -24.71 9.40 25.42
N MET A 12 -25.78 8.66 25.12
CA MET A 12 -25.70 7.35 24.44
C MET A 12 -25.70 7.45 22.91
N ILE A 13 -26.56 8.30 22.33
CA ILE A 13 -26.73 8.41 20.88
C ILE A 13 -25.54 9.13 20.24
N PHE A 14 -24.98 10.15 20.90
CA PHE A 14 -23.87 10.92 20.37
C PHE A 14 -22.62 10.08 20.05
N PRO A 15 -22.09 9.24 20.97
CA PRO A 15 -20.95 8.38 20.64
C PRO A 15 -21.31 7.30 19.62
N LEU A 16 -22.52 6.74 19.65
CA LEU A 16 -22.98 5.77 18.65
C LEU A 16 -23.01 6.38 17.24
N PHE A 17 -23.48 7.62 17.12
CA PHE A 17 -23.49 8.37 15.87
C PHE A 17 -22.07 8.68 15.39
N LEU A 18 -21.17 9.12 16.27
CA LEU A 18 -19.76 9.35 15.93
C LEU A 18 -19.09 8.07 15.45
N ILE A 19 -19.23 6.96 16.18
CA ILE A 19 -18.66 5.66 15.80
C ILE A 19 -19.19 5.23 14.42
N SER A 20 -20.49 5.35 14.18
CA SER A 20 -21.09 5.03 12.89
C SER A 20 -20.51 5.86 11.75
N PHE A 21 -20.20 7.14 12.00
CA PHE A 21 -19.62 8.02 10.98
C PHE A 21 -18.19 7.62 10.59
N PHE A 22 -17.38 7.12 11.53
CA PHE A 22 -16.01 6.67 11.25
C PHE A 22 -15.93 5.26 10.64
N LEU A 23 -17.03 4.50 10.61
CA LEU A 23 -17.07 3.15 10.03
C LEU A 23 -17.33 3.14 8.51
N PHE A 24 -17.51 4.30 7.87
CA PHE A 24 -17.70 4.35 6.42
C PHE A 24 -16.37 4.08 5.69
N PRO A 25 -16.31 3.03 4.85
CA PRO A 25 -15.14 2.78 4.03
C PRO A 25 -15.00 3.88 2.99
N ASN A 26 -13.79 4.40 2.82
CA ASN A 26 -13.46 5.30 1.72
C ASN A 26 -12.90 4.49 0.54
N GLU A 27 -13.11 4.96 -0.69
CA GLU A 27 -12.46 4.36 -1.86
C GLU A 27 -10.93 4.44 -1.70
N ALA A 28 -10.29 3.28 -1.66
CA ALA A 28 -8.83 3.19 -1.65
C ALA A 28 -8.31 3.29 -3.08
N LEU A 29 -7.76 4.45 -3.44
CA LEU A 29 -7.09 4.69 -4.74
C LEU A 29 -5.68 4.07 -4.76
N ALA A 30 -5.54 2.84 -4.28
CA ALA A 30 -4.27 2.12 -4.30
C ALA A 30 -3.96 1.65 -5.73
N THR A 31 -3.40 2.55 -6.54
CA THR A 31 -2.77 2.13 -7.79
C THR A 31 -1.42 1.53 -7.43
N SER A 32 -1.06 0.36 -7.95
CA SER A 32 0.30 -0.16 -7.76
C SER A 32 1.26 0.84 -8.41
N GLN A 33 1.88 1.70 -7.59
CA GLN A 33 2.85 2.68 -8.06
C GLN A 33 3.95 1.97 -8.86
N TRP A 34 4.23 0.72 -8.50
CA TRP A 34 5.09 -0.21 -9.20
C TRP A 34 4.71 -0.47 -10.68
N ALA A 35 3.50 -0.98 -10.98
CA ALA A 35 3.14 -1.32 -12.36
C ALA A 35 3.12 -0.08 -13.27
N LYS A 36 2.80 1.10 -12.70
CA LYS A 36 2.90 2.38 -13.41
C LYS A 36 4.34 2.84 -13.61
N LYS A 37 5.20 2.70 -12.59
CA LYS A 37 6.62 3.11 -12.64
C LYS A 37 7.41 2.31 -13.68
N PHE A 38 7.17 1.00 -13.74
CA PHE A 38 7.94 0.09 -14.60
C PHE A 38 7.23 -0.31 -15.90
N ASN A 39 5.94 0.00 -16.04
CA ASN A 39 5.12 -0.38 -17.19
C ASN A 39 5.21 -1.88 -17.54
N LEU A 40 5.29 -2.72 -16.50
CA LEU A 40 5.40 -4.18 -16.63
C LEU A 40 4.03 -4.84 -16.47
N SER A 41 3.84 -5.94 -17.21
CA SER A 41 2.64 -6.76 -17.08
C SER A 41 2.57 -7.43 -15.70
N CYS A 42 1.37 -7.74 -15.20
CA CYS A 42 1.21 -8.46 -13.94
C CYS A 42 1.89 -9.84 -13.96
N GLN A 43 1.90 -10.49 -15.13
CA GLN A 43 2.49 -11.81 -15.36
C GLN A 43 4.02 -11.79 -15.25
N THR A 44 4.65 -10.61 -15.36
CA THR A 44 6.08 -10.43 -15.17
C THR A 44 6.49 -10.82 -13.75
N CYS A 45 5.68 -10.50 -12.73
CA CYS A 45 5.98 -10.85 -11.33
C CYS A 45 5.12 -12.01 -10.79
N HIS A 46 3.93 -12.25 -11.34
CA HIS A 46 2.98 -13.20 -10.79
C HIS A 46 2.79 -14.44 -11.66
N THR A 47 2.75 -15.60 -11.03
CA THR A 47 2.22 -16.83 -11.65
C THR A 47 0.69 -16.78 -11.67
N VAL A 48 0.11 -16.48 -10.51
CA VAL A 48 -1.30 -16.17 -10.29
C VAL A 48 -1.32 -15.12 -9.20
N PHE A 49 -1.94 -13.97 -9.42
CA PHE A 49 -2.01 -12.93 -8.39
C PHE A 49 -2.64 -13.49 -7.09
N PRO A 50 -2.06 -13.26 -5.89
CA PRO A 50 -0.87 -12.46 -5.57
C PRO A 50 0.45 -13.28 -5.47
N ARG A 51 0.47 -14.56 -5.83
CA ARG A 51 1.66 -15.44 -5.76
C ARG A 51 2.75 -15.00 -6.74
N LEU A 52 3.98 -14.88 -6.26
CA LEU A 52 5.13 -14.48 -7.07
C LEU A 52 5.68 -15.64 -7.91
N ASN A 53 6.28 -15.30 -9.04
CA ASN A 53 7.17 -16.16 -9.81
C ASN A 53 8.64 -15.90 -9.39
N SER A 54 9.61 -16.56 -10.02
CA SER A 54 11.04 -16.38 -9.69
C SER A 54 11.53 -14.94 -9.84
N TYR A 55 11.02 -14.21 -10.83
CA TYR A 55 11.35 -12.81 -11.06
C TYR A 55 10.79 -11.92 -9.95
N GLY A 56 9.52 -12.08 -9.59
CA GLY A 56 8.90 -11.33 -8.50
C GLY A 56 9.59 -11.57 -7.16
N GLU A 57 10.02 -12.81 -6.89
CA GLU A 57 10.80 -13.16 -5.69
C GLU A 57 12.18 -12.49 -5.66
N GLN A 58 12.89 -12.40 -6.80
CA GLN A 58 14.14 -11.63 -6.87
C GLN A 58 13.89 -10.15 -6.65
N PHE A 59 12.88 -9.59 -7.30
CA PHE A 59 12.54 -8.18 -7.14
C PHE A 59 12.22 -7.81 -5.68
N LEU A 60 11.49 -8.69 -4.97
CA LEU A 60 11.23 -8.54 -3.54
C LEU A 60 12.52 -8.60 -2.71
N ARG A 61 13.40 -9.58 -2.96
CA ARG A 61 14.70 -9.69 -2.27
C ARG A 61 15.62 -8.50 -2.52
N ASN A 62 15.52 -7.90 -3.70
CA ASN A 62 16.27 -6.72 -4.10
C ASN A 62 15.68 -5.41 -3.53
N GLY A 63 14.71 -5.49 -2.61
CA GLY A 63 14.10 -4.31 -2.00
C GLY A 63 13.22 -3.51 -2.96
N TYR A 64 12.55 -4.19 -3.89
CA TYR A 64 11.76 -3.60 -4.97
C TYR A 64 12.61 -2.81 -5.97
N GLN A 65 13.83 -3.29 -6.25
CA GLN A 65 14.70 -2.78 -7.31
C GLN A 65 14.83 -3.79 -8.44
N LEU A 66 14.82 -3.30 -9.68
CA LEU A 66 15.16 -4.10 -10.85
C LEU A 66 16.63 -4.52 -10.79
N GLU A 67 16.99 -5.66 -11.37
CA GLU A 67 18.37 -6.15 -11.39
C GLU A 67 19.35 -5.14 -12.00
N SER A 68 18.92 -4.36 -13.00
CA SER A 68 19.69 -3.27 -13.61
C SER A 68 20.07 -2.13 -12.65
N THR A 69 19.36 -2.07 -11.54
CA THR A 69 19.40 -1.01 -10.53
C THR A 69 19.86 -1.52 -9.16
N TYR A 70 19.86 -2.84 -8.99
CA TYR A 70 20.15 -3.49 -7.72
C TYR A 70 21.64 -3.43 -7.39
N LYS A 71 21.96 -3.17 -6.12
CA LYS A 71 23.32 -3.26 -5.58
C LYS A 71 23.51 -4.57 -4.83
N SER A 72 24.34 -5.44 -5.36
CA SER A 72 24.77 -6.65 -4.64
C SER A 72 25.83 -6.36 -3.56
N ASN A 73 26.68 -5.35 -3.77
CA ASN A 73 27.68 -4.92 -2.80
C ASN A 73 27.35 -3.49 -2.31
N PRO A 74 27.35 -3.23 -0.99
CA PRO A 74 27.12 -1.89 -0.43
C PRO A 74 28.00 -0.78 -1.01
N ASP A 75 29.23 -1.12 -1.43
CA ASP A 75 30.20 -0.16 -1.97
C ASP A 75 29.97 0.17 -3.45
N ASP A 76 29.13 -0.59 -4.16
CA ASP A 76 28.85 -0.32 -5.57
C ASP A 76 28.10 1.00 -5.74
N GLN A 77 28.39 1.75 -6.82
CA GLN A 77 27.58 2.90 -7.18
C GLN A 77 26.25 2.46 -7.79
N TYR A 78 25.19 3.23 -7.55
CA TYR A 78 23.94 3.00 -8.27
C TYR A 78 24.16 3.35 -9.74
N SER A 79 23.56 2.59 -10.66
CA SER A 79 23.57 2.98 -12.06
C SER A 79 22.89 4.35 -12.21
N ILE A 80 23.60 5.30 -12.80
CA ILE A 80 23.12 6.69 -12.97
C ILE A 80 21.88 6.77 -13.88
N ASN A 81 21.65 5.70 -14.67
CA ASN A 81 20.51 5.51 -15.55
C ASN A 81 19.50 4.49 -15.00
N ALA A 82 19.62 4.10 -13.73
CA ALA A 82 18.58 3.30 -13.13
C ALA A 82 17.42 4.21 -12.76
N ASP A 83 16.32 4.07 -13.50
CA ASP A 83 15.02 4.72 -13.32
C ASP A 83 14.35 4.43 -11.95
N GLY A 84 15.11 3.89 -10.98
CA GLY A 84 14.62 3.22 -9.78
C GLY A 84 15.12 3.75 -8.45
N VAL A 85 16.11 4.65 -8.37
CA VAL A 85 16.75 4.99 -7.08
C VAL A 85 15.99 6.05 -6.27
N PHE A 86 15.07 6.78 -6.87
CA PHE A 86 14.23 7.72 -6.13
C PHE A 86 12.90 7.04 -5.76
N LEU A 87 12.85 6.55 -4.51
CA LEU A 87 11.63 6.56 -3.71
C LEU A 87 11.62 7.88 -2.92
#